data_AF-A0A7Y6Z2X7-F1
#
_entry.id   AF-A0A7Y6Z2X7-F1
#
_cell.length_a   1.000
_cell.length_b   1.000
_cell.length_c   1.000
_cell.angle_alpha   90.00
_cell.angle_beta   90.00
_cell.angle_gamma   90.00
#
_symmetry.space_group_name_H-M   'P 1'
#
loop_
_entity.id
_entity.type
_entity.pdbx_description
1 polymer ?
#
loop_
_entity_poly.entity_id
_entity_poly.type
_entity_poly.pdbx_seq_one_letter_code
_entity_poly.pdbx_strand_id
1 'polypeptide(L)'
;MLCAVTYMALLQGLRDKAELRALRQEIRYWKAEILPINEEISARAMFLVEEHALSHNMHMADALIASSALTAGETLVTTNDKHYR
;
A
#
# COMPACT_ATOMS: atom_id res chain seq x y z
N MET A 1 -1.56 -1.81 9.86
CA MET A 1 -0.57 -0.97 9.17
C MET A 1 -1.07 -0.56 7.80
N LEU A 2 -0.65 0.60 7.30
CA LEU A 2 -0.95 1.12 5.97
C LEU A 2 0.35 1.24 5.17
N CYS A 3 0.41 0.66 3.96
CA CYS A 3 1.57 0.85 3.08
C CYS A 3 1.71 2.33 2.69
N ALA A 4 2.95 2.83 2.64
CA ALA A 4 3.24 4.20 2.21
C ALA A 4 2.66 4.52 0.81
N VAL A 5 2.63 3.54 -0.10
CA VAL A 5 2.02 3.72 -1.44
C VAL A 5 0.53 3.99 -1.33
N THR A 6 -0.20 3.20 -0.55
CA THR A 6 -1.64 3.40 -0.31
C THR A 6 -1.90 4.75 0.34
N TYR A 7 -1.06 5.14 1.30
CA TYR A 7 -1.15 6.47 1.93
C TYR A 7 -0.94 7.60 0.90
N MET A 8 0.07 7.50 0.04
CA MET A 8 0.32 8.49 -1.02
C MET A 8 -0.82 8.54 -2.05
N ALA A 9 -1.39 7.38 -2.43
CA ALA A 9 -2.54 7.32 -3.32
C ALA A 9 -3.78 8.01 -2.72
N LEU A 10 -4.04 7.78 -1.43
CA LEU A 10 -5.11 8.48 -0.70
C LEU A 10 -4.88 9.99 -0.70
N LEU A 11 -3.64 10.45 -0.52
CA LEU A 11 -3.30 11.88 -0.56
C LEU A 11 -3.55 12.51 -1.95
N GLN A 12 -3.25 11.80 -3.03
CA GLN A 12 -3.47 12.28 -4.40
C GLN A 12 -4.95 12.35 -4.77
N GLY A 13 -5.80 11.54 -4.15
CA GLY A 13 -7.25 11.56 -4.35
C GLY A 13 -7.97 12.70 -3.63
N LEU A 14 -7.28 13.48 -2.79
CA LEU A 14 -7.88 14.56 -2.02
C LEU A 14 -8.06 15.82 -2.87
N ARG A 15 -9.20 16.48 -2.68
CA ARG A 15 -9.58 17.70 -3.41
C ARG A 15 -9.10 18.97 -2.73
N ASP A 16 -8.94 18.96 -1.41
CA ASP A 16 -8.54 20.13 -0.64
C ASP A 16 -7.83 19.81 0.69
N LYS A 17 -7.44 20.88 1.40
CA LYS A 17 -6.79 20.79 2.72
C LYS A 17 -7.74 20.34 3.84
N ALA A 18 -9.05 20.42 3.66
CA ALA A 18 -10.01 19.93 4.64
C ALA A 18 -10.09 18.40 4.59
N GLU A 19 -10.18 17.80 3.40
CA GLU A 19 -10.09 16.35 3.21
C GLU A 19 -8.75 15.79 3.73
N LEU A 20 -7.63 16.51 3.53
CA LEU A 20 -6.33 16.12 4.10
C LEU A 20 -6.36 16.06 5.63
N ARG A 21 -6.99 17.03 6.29
CA ARG A 21 -7.09 17.05 7.75
C ARG A 21 -7.96 15.91 8.26
N ALA A 22 -9.08 15.63 7.57
CA ALA A 22 -9.97 14.52 7.89
C ALA A 22 -9.23 13.18 7.75
N LEU A 23 -8.55 12.93 6.63
CA LEU A 23 -7.77 11.71 6.42
C LEU A 23 -6.73 11.49 7.53
N ARG A 24 -6.00 12.54 7.93
CA ARG A 24 -5.02 12.44 9.03
C ARG A 24 -5.68 12.18 10.38
N GLN A 25 -6.90 12.65 10.61
CA GLN A 25 -7.66 12.31 11.81
C GLN A 25 -8.09 10.84 11.80
N GLU A 26 -8.65 10.36 10.69
CA GLU A 26 -9.07 8.95 10.53
C GLU A 26 -7.90 7.98 10.73
N ILE A 27 -6.75 8.23 10.08
CA ILE A 27 -5.55 7.39 10.24
C ILE A 27 -5.10 7.32 11.70
N ARG A 28 -5.12 8.45 12.42
CA ARG A 28 -4.79 8.49 13.86
C ARG A 28 -5.83 7.77 14.70
N TYR A 29 -7.12 7.93 14.37
CA TYR A 29 -8.21 7.29 15.08
C TYR A 29 -8.14 5.76 14.95
N TRP A 30 -7.84 5.24 13.76
CA TRP A 30 -7.60 3.82 13.51
C TRP A 30 -6.28 3.30 14.10
N LYS A 31 -5.44 4.18 14.68
CA LYS A 31 -4.08 3.86 15.14
C LYS A 31 -3.26 3.16 14.04
N ALA A 32 -3.50 3.54 12.79
CA ALA A 32 -2.84 2.92 11.65
C ALA A 32 -1.40 3.47 11.53
N GLU A 33 -0.42 2.59 11.68
CA GLU A 33 0.98 2.92 11.40
C GLU A 33 1.25 2.88 9.89
N ILE A 34 1.96 3.89 9.38
CA ILE A 34 2.39 3.92 7.98
C ILE A 34 3.71 3.16 7.87
N LEU A 35 3.72 2.11 7.06
CA LEU A 35 4.94 1.36 6.76
C LEU A 35 5.68 2.04 5.60
N PRO A 36 6.87 2.62 5.83
CA PRO A 36 7.68 3.16 4.75
C PRO A 36 8.22 2.04 3.86
N ILE A 37 8.44 2.37 2.59
CA ILE A 37 9.16 1.47 1.68
C ILE A 37 10.63 1.44 2.13
N ASN A 38 11.12 0.25 2.43
CA ASN A 38 12.53 0.00 2.75
C ASN A 38 13.17 -0.87 1.66
N GLU A 39 14.46 -1.20 1.85
CA GLU A 39 15.23 -1.99 0.89
C GLU A 39 14.62 -3.38 0.64
N GLU A 40 14.16 -4.07 1.70
CA GLU A 40 13.55 -5.39 1.59
C GLU A 40 12.21 -5.36 0.82
N ILE A 41 11.33 -4.40 1.15
CA ILE A 41 10.04 -4.22 0.45
C ILE A 41 10.28 -3.86 -1.02
N SER A 42 11.24 -2.99 -1.29
CA SER A 42 11.64 -2.60 -2.63
C SER A 42 12.14 -3.79 -3.45
N ALA A 43 13.08 -4.57 -2.90
CA ALA A 43 13.65 -5.73 -3.57
C ALA A 43 12.59 -6.78 -3.91
N ARG A 44 11.70 -7.09 -2.96
CA ARG A 44 10.58 -8.01 -3.19
C ARG A 44 9.60 -7.48 -4.25
N ALA A 45 9.29 -6.19 -4.23
CA ALA A 45 8.36 -5.62 -5.20
C ALA A 45 8.93 -5.68 -6.62
N MET A 46 10.23 -5.42 -6.78
CA MET A 46 10.92 -5.58 -8.06
C MET A 46 10.84 -7.02 -8.57
N PHE A 47 11.08 -8.00 -7.69
CA PHE A 47 10.97 -9.41 -8.05
C PHE A 47 9.55 -9.80 -8.49
N LEU A 48 8.51 -9.37 -7.75
CA LEU A 48 7.12 -9.65 -8.10
C LEU A 48 6.71 -9.03 -9.45
N VAL A 49 7.16 -7.81 -9.72
CA VAL A 49 6.91 -7.18 -11.03
C VAL A 49 7.65 -7.92 -12.14
N GLU A 50 8.91 -8.30 -11.93
CA GLU A 50 9.68 -9.06 -12.91
C GLU A 50 9.01 -10.40 -13.26
N GLU A 51 8.47 -11.10 -12.26
CA GLU A 51 7.79 -12.39 -12.43
C GLU A 51 6.38 -12.25 -13.06
N HIS A 52 5.62 -11.20 -12.70
CA HIS A 52 4.20 -11.11 -13.00
C HIS A 52 3.77 -9.95 -13.93
N ALA A 53 4.69 -9.07 -14.35
CA ALA A 53 4.35 -7.94 -15.22
C ALA A 53 3.75 -8.39 -16.57
N LEU A 54 4.31 -9.44 -17.17
CA LEU A 54 3.89 -9.92 -18.49
C LEU A 54 2.66 -10.84 -18.43
N SER A 55 2.38 -11.44 -17.27
CA SER A 55 1.35 -12.48 -17.13
C SER A 55 0.05 -11.98 -16.51
N HIS A 56 0.12 -11.06 -15.53
CA HIS A 56 -1.03 -10.60 -14.76
C HIS A 56 -1.17 -9.07 -14.72
N ASN A 57 -0.39 -8.36 -15.56
CA ASN A 57 -0.36 -6.90 -15.59
C ASN A 57 -0.12 -6.29 -14.19
N MET A 58 0.72 -6.94 -13.38
CA MET A 58 0.98 -6.52 -12.02
C MET A 58 1.63 -5.13 -12.01
N HIS A 59 0.93 -4.16 -11.41
CA HIS A 59 1.42 -2.80 -11.32
C HIS A 59 2.35 -2.62 -10.11
N MET A 60 3.28 -1.65 -10.23
CA MET A 60 4.24 -1.30 -9.16
C MET A 60 3.55 -1.06 -7.80
N ALA A 61 2.37 -0.41 -7.80
CA ALA A 61 1.62 -0.15 -6.58
C ALA A 61 1.15 -1.45 -5.90
N ASP A 62 0.64 -2.40 -6.68
CA ASP A 62 0.17 -3.69 -6.17
C ASP A 62 1.34 -4.52 -5.65
N ALA A 63 2.46 -4.54 -6.37
CA ALA A 63 3.67 -5.24 -5.95
C ALA A 63 4.27 -4.68 -4.65
N LEU A 64 4.26 -3.35 -4.46
CA LEU A 64 4.72 -2.71 -3.24
C LEU A 64 3.77 -2.95 -2.06
N ILE A 65 2.45 -3.00 -2.29
CA ILE A 65 1.47 -3.34 -1.26
C ILE A 65 1.61 -4.81 -0.86
N ALA A 66 1.74 -5.73 -1.82
CA ALA A 66 1.96 -7.15 -1.58
C ALA A 66 3.28 -7.39 -0.82
N SER A 67 4.38 -6.76 -1.25
CA SER A 67 5.68 -6.87 -0.58
C SER A 67 5.66 -6.31 0.84
N SER A 68 4.95 -5.20 1.06
CA SER A 68 4.75 -4.64 2.40
C SER A 68 4.00 -5.59 3.33
N ALA A 69 3.00 -6.31 2.80
CA ALA A 69 2.26 -7.34 3.54
C ALA A 69 3.15 -8.52 3.93
N LEU A 70 3.91 -9.03 2.94
CA LEU A 70 4.80 -10.17 3.11
C LEU A 70 5.94 -9.87 4.11
N THR A 71 6.50 -8.66 4.06
CA THR A 71 7.58 -8.25 4.97
C THR A 71 7.10 -7.99 6.40
N ALA A 72 5.86 -7.54 6.58
CA ALA A 72 5.32 -7.25 7.91
C ALA A 72 4.94 -8.50 8.72
N GLY A 73 4.84 -9.68 8.10
CA GLY A 73 4.42 -10.93 8.77
C GLY A 73 2.99 -10.91 9.34
N GLU A 74 2.23 -9.87 9.03
CA GLU A 74 0.93 -9.53 9.59
C GLU A 74 -0.17 -9.69 8.52
N THR A 75 -1.38 -10.04 8.96
CA THR A 75 -2.52 -10.22 8.05
C THR A 75 -2.88 -8.87 7.42
N LEU A 76 -2.84 -8.81 6.08
CA LEU A 76 -3.20 -7.64 5.30
C LEU A 76 -4.69 -7.29 5.55
N VAL A 77 -4.96 -6.25 6.35
CA VAL A 77 -6.30 -5.63 6.37
C VAL A 77 -6.35 -4.65 5.20
N THR A 78 -6.67 -5.18 4.02
CA THR A 78 -6.99 -4.40 2.82
C THR A 78 -8.50 -4.28 2.71
N THR A 79 -9.03 -3.10 2.37
CA THR A 79 -10.44 -2.93 2.00
C THR A 79 -10.69 -3.31 0.53
N ASN A 80 -9.68 -3.83 -0.17
CA ASN A 80 -9.76 -4.29 -1.56
C ASN A 80 -9.75 -5.82 -1.66
N ASP A 81 -10.72 -6.48 -1.02
CA ASP A 81 -10.96 -7.93 -1.09
C ASP A 81 -11.22 -8.46 -2.53
N LYS A 82 -11.38 -7.58 -3.53
CA LYS A 82 -11.74 -7.97 -4.90
C LYS A 82 -10.58 -8.33 -5.82
N HIS A 83 -9.33 -8.05 -5.46
CA HIS A 83 -8.17 -8.24 -6.35
C HIS A 83 -7.15 -9.30 -5.92
N TYR A 84 -7.36 -9.97 -4.78
CA TYR A 84 -6.42 -10.98 -4.24
C TYR A 84 -6.97 -12.42 -4.25
N ARG A 85 -7.88 -12.75 -5.18
CA ARG A 85 -8.27 -14.13 -5.48
C ARG A 85 -7.77 -14.55 -6.85
#